data_AF-A0A6J0D8N0-F1
#
_entry.id   AF-A0A6J0D8N0-F1
#
_cell.length_a   1.000
_cell.length_b   1.000
_cell.length_c   1.000
_cell.angle_alpha   90.00
_cell.angle_beta   90.00
_cell.angle_gamma   90.00
#
_symmetry.space_group_name_H-M   'P 1'
#
loop_
_entity.id
_entity.type
_entity.pdbx_description
1 polymer ?
#
loop_
_entity_poly.entity_id
_entity_poly.type
_entity_poly.pdbx_seq_one_letter_code
_entity_poly.pdbx_strand_id
1 'polypeptide(L)'
;MLSLFGTGAVLMRGAGCTINDMWDRDFDKKVTRTANRPIAAGDISTFQSFVFLGGQLTLALGVLLCLNCYSIAMGAASLLLVATYPLMKRITFWPQLALGLTFNWGALLGWSAVKGSCDPAVCLPLYFSGVMWTLIYDTIYAHQDKKDDALIGLKSTALLFRENTKMWLSGFGVAMLGALSLAGANCGQTLPYYAAVAAVGAHLARQIYTVDIHRPEDCWDKFASNRTTGILLFIGIVLGNLWKEKTEETEKPEDVRAEN
;
A
#
# COMPACT_ATOMS: atom_id res chain seq x y z
N MET A 1 -15.54 -3.89 -11.74
CA MET A 1 -14.85 -3.74 -10.44
C MET A 1 -13.43 -3.23 -10.58
N LEU A 2 -12.52 -3.89 -11.32
CA LEU A 2 -11.12 -3.44 -11.45
C LEU A 2 -10.98 -1.98 -11.91
N SER A 3 -11.76 -1.53 -12.90
CA SER A 3 -11.73 -0.13 -13.35
C SER A 3 -12.18 0.85 -12.27
N LEU A 4 -13.21 0.51 -11.47
CA LEU A 4 -13.66 1.35 -10.35
C LEU A 4 -12.57 1.48 -9.30
N PHE A 5 -11.95 0.37 -8.90
CA PHE A 5 -10.84 0.37 -7.94
C PHE A 5 -9.60 1.08 -8.49
N GLY A 6 -9.28 0.92 -9.77
CA GLY A 6 -8.18 1.61 -10.43
C GLY A 6 -8.38 3.13 -10.43
N THR A 7 -9.55 3.61 -10.86
CA THR A 7 -9.90 5.03 -10.85
C THR A 7 -9.92 5.59 -9.42
N GLY A 8 -10.56 4.87 -8.49
CA GLY A 8 -10.60 5.27 -7.08
C GLY A 8 -9.21 5.35 -6.46
N ALA A 9 -8.31 4.40 -6.76
CA ALA A 9 -6.94 4.41 -6.27
C ALA A 9 -6.14 5.62 -6.79
N VAL A 10 -6.27 5.96 -8.08
CA VAL A 10 -5.61 7.15 -8.66
C VAL A 10 -6.11 8.43 -7.99
N LEU A 11 -7.42 8.59 -7.86
CA LEU A 11 -8.04 9.77 -7.23
C LEU A 11 -7.64 9.91 -5.77
N MET A 12 -7.75 8.83 -4.98
CA MET A 12 -7.45 8.86 -3.54
C MET A 12 -5.96 8.99 -3.27
N ARG A 13 -5.09 8.39 -4.10
CA ARG A 13 -3.64 8.63 -4.02
C ARG A 13 -3.32 10.09 -4.29
N GLY A 14 -3.92 10.67 -5.32
CA GLY A 14 -3.80 12.08 -5.64
C GLY A 14 -4.25 12.97 -4.49
N ALA A 15 -5.44 12.73 -3.93
CA ALA A 15 -5.98 13.49 -2.79
C ALA A 15 -5.06 13.41 -1.56
N GLY A 16 -4.55 12.22 -1.24
CA GLY A 16 -3.60 12.03 -0.14
C GLY A 16 -2.30 12.82 -0.36
N CYS A 17 -1.75 12.82 -1.57
CA CYS A 17 -0.58 13.64 -1.92
C CYS A 17 -0.88 15.13 -1.79
N THR A 18 -2.03 15.61 -2.28
CA THR A 18 -2.44 17.02 -2.15
C THR A 18 -2.55 17.44 -0.68
N ILE A 19 -3.18 16.62 0.18
CA ILE A 19 -3.27 16.89 1.62
C ILE A 19 -1.88 16.96 2.25
N ASN A 20 -1.00 16.01 1.92
CA ASN A 20 0.36 15.99 2.46
C ASN A 20 1.13 17.26 2.07
N ASP A 21 1.13 17.63 0.78
CA ASP A 21 1.83 18.83 0.31
C ASP A 21 1.24 20.11 0.93
N MET A 22 -0.08 20.16 1.16
CA MET A 22 -0.71 21.28 1.87
C MET A 22 -0.27 21.37 3.35
N TRP A 23 -0.21 20.26 4.06
CA TRP A 23 0.09 20.22 5.51
C TRP A 23 1.58 20.29 5.82
N ASP A 24 2.41 19.85 4.88
CA ASP A 24 3.86 19.82 5.01
C ASP A 24 4.56 21.00 4.36
N ARG A 25 3.83 21.89 3.68
CA ARG A 25 4.36 23.09 3.00
C ARG A 25 5.50 23.80 3.75
N ASP A 26 5.32 24.08 5.04
CA ASP A 26 6.31 24.86 5.81
C ASP A 26 7.53 24.05 6.25
N PHE A 27 7.39 22.71 6.30
CA PHE A 27 8.51 21.78 6.49
C PHE A 27 9.23 21.50 5.18
N ASP A 28 8.48 21.30 4.09
CA ASP A 28 9.01 21.01 2.76
C ASP A 28 9.92 22.14 2.26
N LYS A 29 9.60 23.40 2.58
CA LYS A 29 10.48 24.56 2.34
C LYS A 29 11.88 24.44 2.97
N LYS A 30 12.05 23.62 4.01
CA LYS A 30 13.28 23.47 4.79
C LYS A 30 14.09 22.23 4.40
N VAL A 31 13.55 21.37 3.53
CA VAL A 31 14.19 20.11 3.11
C VAL A 31 14.64 20.27 1.66
N THR A 32 15.93 20.03 1.40
CA THR A 32 16.55 20.33 0.08
C THR A 32 15.80 19.66 -1.08
N ARG A 33 15.35 18.43 -0.86
CA ARG A 33 14.64 17.62 -1.86
C ARG A 33 13.20 18.10 -2.13
N THR A 34 12.51 18.63 -1.13
CA THR A 34 11.07 18.97 -1.24
C THR A 34 10.79 20.46 -1.30
N ALA A 35 11.81 21.31 -1.19
CA ALA A 35 11.69 22.77 -1.28
C ALA A 35 11.06 23.25 -2.61
N ASN A 36 11.31 22.52 -3.70
CA ASN A 36 10.78 22.84 -5.04
C ASN A 36 9.39 22.23 -5.33
N ARG A 37 8.71 21.64 -4.33
CA ARG A 37 7.34 21.17 -4.54
C ARG A 37 6.41 22.35 -4.83
N PRO A 38 5.40 22.23 -5.73
CA PRO A 38 4.61 23.38 -6.18
C PRO A 38 3.96 24.21 -5.07
N ILE A 39 3.43 23.56 -4.02
CA ILE A 39 2.81 24.26 -2.88
C ILE A 39 3.88 24.87 -1.96
N ALA A 40 5.04 24.22 -1.81
CA ALA A 40 6.17 24.72 -1.00
C ALA A 40 6.88 25.91 -1.67
N ALA A 41 7.07 25.84 -3.00
CA ALA A 41 7.65 26.90 -3.82
C ALA A 41 6.71 28.10 -3.99
N GLY A 42 5.40 27.91 -3.80
CA GLY A 42 4.39 28.96 -3.96
C GLY A 42 3.84 29.08 -5.38
N ASP A 43 4.16 28.13 -6.27
CA ASP A 43 3.64 28.06 -7.65
C ASP A 43 2.12 27.80 -7.66
N ILE A 44 1.61 27.11 -6.64
CA ILE A 44 0.17 26.84 -6.45
C ILE A 44 -0.30 27.44 -5.13
N SER A 45 -1.36 28.25 -5.19
CA SER A 45 -1.97 28.83 -4.00
C SER A 45 -2.69 27.79 -3.14
N THR A 46 -2.85 28.09 -1.84
CA THR A 46 -3.62 27.25 -0.91
C THR A 46 -5.05 27.01 -1.40
N PHE A 47 -5.67 28.04 -2.01
CA PHE A 47 -7.03 27.93 -2.54
C PHE A 47 -7.11 27.01 -3.76
N GLN A 48 -6.19 27.14 -4.72
CA GLN A 48 -6.12 26.21 -5.87
C GLN A 48 -5.92 24.77 -5.43
N SER A 49 -5.05 24.55 -4.43
CA SER A 49 -4.81 23.22 -3.84
C SER A 49 -6.08 22.65 -3.21
N PHE A 50 -6.85 23.49 -2.50
CA PHE A 50 -8.12 23.10 -1.91
C PHE A 50 -9.20 22.76 -2.95
N VAL A 51 -9.31 23.55 -4.03
CA VAL A 51 -10.23 23.27 -5.14
C VAL A 51 -9.87 21.95 -5.84
N PHE A 52 -8.58 21.72 -6.09
CA PHE A 52 -8.10 20.47 -6.69
C PHE A 52 -8.41 19.27 -5.79
N LEU A 53 -8.14 19.38 -4.49
CA LEU A 53 -8.49 18.37 -3.50
C LEU A 53 -10.00 18.09 -3.49
N GLY A 54 -10.82 19.14 -3.49
CA GLY A 54 -12.28 19.01 -3.56
C GLY A 54 -12.72 18.20 -4.78
N GLY A 55 -12.19 18.51 -5.96
CA GLY A 55 -12.46 17.74 -7.18
C GLY A 55 -12.05 16.27 -7.07
N GLN A 56 -10.86 15.98 -6.55
CA GLN A 56 -10.39 14.60 -6.34
C GLN A 56 -11.32 13.83 -5.39
N LEU A 57 -11.70 14.45 -4.27
CA LEU A 57 -12.58 13.83 -3.26
C LEU A 57 -14.01 13.64 -3.76
N THR A 58 -14.56 14.59 -4.51
CA THR A 58 -15.90 14.46 -5.11
C THR A 58 -15.95 13.31 -6.12
N LEU A 59 -14.94 13.20 -6.99
CA LEU A 59 -14.85 12.10 -7.94
C LEU A 59 -14.64 10.75 -7.22
N ALA A 60 -13.79 10.72 -6.19
CA ALA A 60 -13.56 9.51 -5.40
C ALA A 60 -14.82 9.08 -4.64
N LEU A 61 -15.60 10.03 -4.12
CA LEU A 61 -16.91 9.78 -3.51
C LEU A 61 -17.88 9.18 -4.54
N GLY A 62 -17.91 9.71 -5.77
CA GLY A 62 -18.70 9.14 -6.86
C GLY A 62 -18.37 7.65 -7.09
N VAL A 63 -17.09 7.29 -7.11
CA VAL A 63 -16.65 5.88 -7.20
C VAL A 63 -17.11 5.06 -5.98
N LEU A 64 -16.98 5.61 -4.77
CA LEU A 64 -17.37 4.91 -3.54
C LEU A 64 -18.88 4.62 -3.50
N LEU A 65 -19.70 5.58 -3.94
CA LEU A 65 -21.16 5.44 -3.99
C LEU A 65 -21.64 4.42 -5.04
N CYS A 66 -20.78 3.99 -5.97
CA CYS A 66 -21.06 2.88 -6.87
C CYS A 66 -20.88 1.50 -6.22
N LEU A 67 -20.42 1.42 -4.96
CA LEU A 67 -20.22 0.17 -4.24
C LEU A 67 -21.42 -0.18 -3.35
N ASN A 68 -21.41 -1.38 -2.76
CA ASN A 68 -22.45 -1.80 -1.82
C ASN A 68 -22.37 -1.02 -0.48
N CYS A 69 -23.47 -0.97 0.28
CA CYS A 69 -23.56 -0.20 1.53
C CYS A 69 -22.48 -0.57 2.55
N TYR A 70 -22.12 -1.85 2.66
CA TYR A 70 -21.05 -2.30 3.54
C TYR A 70 -19.71 -1.67 3.14
N SER A 71 -19.41 -1.65 1.84
CA SER A 71 -18.19 -1.05 1.28
C SER A 71 -18.17 0.48 1.42
N ILE A 72 -19.32 1.14 1.30
CA ILE A 72 -19.44 2.58 1.57
C ILE A 72 -19.07 2.88 3.02
N ALA A 73 -19.65 2.14 3.98
CA ALA A 73 -19.31 2.29 5.39
C ALA A 73 -17.83 1.96 5.66
N MET A 74 -17.30 0.89 5.04
CA MET A 74 -15.90 0.49 5.14
C MET A 74 -14.95 1.58 4.59
N GLY A 75 -15.30 2.19 3.46
CA GLY A 75 -14.56 3.30 2.87
C GLY A 75 -14.61 4.54 3.76
N ALA A 76 -15.78 4.89 4.29
CA ALA A 76 -15.95 6.01 5.22
C ALA A 76 -15.12 5.83 6.51
N ALA A 77 -15.05 4.61 7.04
CA ALA A 77 -14.24 4.30 8.23
C ALA A 77 -12.73 4.59 8.02
N SER A 78 -12.23 4.49 6.79
CA SER A 78 -10.83 4.80 6.46
C SER A 78 -10.47 6.28 6.67
N LEU A 79 -11.46 7.19 6.62
CA LEU A 79 -11.23 8.64 6.70
C LEU A 79 -10.56 9.05 8.01
N LEU A 80 -10.81 8.33 9.10
CA LEU A 80 -10.13 8.56 10.37
C LEU A 80 -8.62 8.35 10.25
N LEU A 81 -8.20 7.27 9.59
CA LEU A 81 -6.78 7.00 9.34
C LEU A 81 -6.19 8.01 8.36
N VAL A 82 -6.91 8.29 7.26
CA VAL A 82 -6.49 9.27 6.24
C VAL A 82 -6.26 10.67 6.85
N ALA A 83 -7.15 11.11 7.74
CA ALA A 83 -7.03 12.42 8.38
C ALA A 83 -5.89 12.48 9.42
N THR A 84 -5.57 11.37 10.06
CA THR A 84 -4.61 11.35 11.18
C THR A 84 -3.19 11.01 10.77
N TYR A 85 -2.99 10.19 9.72
CA TYR A 85 -1.64 9.70 9.37
C TYR A 85 -0.60 10.80 9.07
N PRO A 86 -0.92 11.96 8.45
CA PRO A 86 0.12 12.95 8.13
C PRO A 86 0.71 13.60 9.40
N LEU A 87 -0.02 13.57 10.51
CA LEU A 87 0.44 14.10 11.80
C LEU A 87 1.40 13.14 12.52
N MET A 88 1.44 11.87 12.10
CA MET A 88 2.12 10.81 12.85
C MET A 88 3.62 11.04 12.98
N LYS A 89 4.25 11.64 11.96
CA LYS A 89 5.68 11.97 11.96
C LYS A 89 6.08 13.01 13.02
N ARG A 90 5.10 13.75 13.56
CA ARG A 90 5.30 14.73 14.64
C ARG A 90 5.20 14.08 16.02
N ILE A 91 4.37 13.04 16.16
CA ILE A 91 4.06 12.43 17.47
C ILE A 91 4.86 11.15 17.75
N THR A 92 5.12 10.30 16.75
CA THR A 92 5.70 8.96 16.91
C THR A 92 6.85 8.68 15.96
N PHE A 93 7.74 7.76 16.32
CA PHE A 93 8.76 7.18 15.45
C PHE A 93 8.24 6.11 14.48
N TRP A 94 6.94 5.85 14.50
CA TRP A 94 6.28 4.87 13.62
C TRP A 94 5.29 5.49 12.61
N PRO A 95 5.58 6.62 11.93
CA PRO A 95 4.65 7.14 10.93
C PRO A 95 4.44 6.19 9.76
N GLN A 96 5.45 5.39 9.41
CA GLN A 96 5.37 4.33 8.40
C GLN A 96 4.29 3.28 8.73
N LEU A 97 4.07 2.99 10.02
CA LEU A 97 3.01 2.06 10.44
C LEU A 97 1.63 2.66 10.16
N ALA A 98 1.43 3.93 10.54
CA ALA A 98 0.17 4.62 10.28
C ALA A 98 -0.10 4.80 8.78
N LEU A 99 0.95 5.05 7.99
CA LEU A 99 0.88 5.05 6.53
C LEU A 99 0.46 3.67 6.00
N GLY A 100 1.07 2.61 6.53
CA GLY A 100 0.74 1.23 6.19
C GLY A 100 -0.72 0.89 6.47
N LEU A 101 -1.24 1.28 7.63
CA LEU A 101 -2.66 1.10 7.97
C LEU A 101 -3.56 1.85 6.98
N THR A 102 -3.19 3.09 6.62
CA THR A 102 -4.00 3.92 5.73
C THR A 102 -4.03 3.38 4.30
N PHE A 103 -2.87 3.06 3.72
CA PHE A 103 -2.78 2.71 2.29
C PHE A 103 -3.24 1.30 1.97
N ASN A 104 -3.16 0.38 2.93
CA ASN A 104 -3.56 -1.00 2.70
C ASN A 104 -5.05 -1.24 2.96
N TRP A 105 -5.80 -0.21 3.38
CA TRP A 105 -7.26 -0.31 3.60
C TRP A 105 -8.02 -0.80 2.36
N GLY A 106 -7.45 -0.56 1.17
CA GLY A 106 -7.93 -1.10 -0.10
C GLY A 106 -8.08 -2.63 -0.13
N ALA A 107 -7.33 -3.39 0.67
CA ALA A 107 -7.51 -4.84 0.80
C ALA A 107 -8.88 -5.21 1.39
N LEU A 108 -9.30 -4.50 2.45
CA LEU A 108 -10.61 -4.69 3.10
C LEU A 108 -11.74 -4.22 2.20
N LEU A 109 -11.56 -3.04 1.58
CA LEU A 109 -12.54 -2.46 0.67
C LEU A 109 -12.70 -3.32 -0.60
N GLY A 110 -11.60 -3.83 -1.14
CA GLY A 110 -11.58 -4.71 -2.33
C GLY A 110 -12.39 -5.98 -2.12
N TRP A 111 -12.15 -6.65 -0.99
CA TRP A 111 -12.90 -7.87 -0.63
C TRP A 111 -14.39 -7.56 -0.42
N SER A 112 -14.69 -6.56 0.39
CA SER A 112 -16.08 -6.20 0.70
C SER A 112 -16.87 -5.69 -0.50
N ALA A 113 -16.23 -5.06 -1.48
CA ALA A 113 -16.89 -4.64 -2.70
C ALA A 113 -17.44 -5.82 -3.51
N VAL A 114 -16.76 -6.97 -3.47
CA VAL A 114 -17.16 -8.19 -4.18
C VAL A 114 -18.07 -9.07 -3.33
N LYS A 115 -17.77 -9.23 -2.03
CA LYS A 115 -18.45 -10.19 -1.14
C LYS A 115 -19.59 -9.58 -0.31
N GLY A 116 -19.68 -8.25 -0.21
CA GLY A 116 -20.66 -7.55 0.63
C GLY A 116 -20.39 -7.64 2.13
N SER A 117 -19.28 -8.26 2.54
CA SER A 117 -18.82 -8.44 3.91
C SER A 117 -17.30 -8.62 3.91
N CYS A 118 -16.65 -8.59 5.09
CA CYS A 118 -15.25 -8.98 5.25
C CYS A 118 -15.15 -10.32 5.97
N ASP A 119 -14.41 -11.27 5.40
CA ASP A 119 -13.99 -12.48 6.10
C ASP A 119 -12.68 -12.18 6.85
N PRO A 120 -12.67 -12.14 8.19
CA PRO A 120 -11.47 -11.81 8.95
C PRO A 120 -10.32 -12.77 8.69
N ALA A 121 -10.58 -14.04 8.39
CA ALA A 121 -9.54 -15.04 8.18
C ALA A 121 -8.72 -14.76 6.92
N VAL A 122 -9.31 -14.10 5.91
CA VAL A 122 -8.61 -13.70 4.69
C VAL A 122 -8.18 -12.24 4.74
N CYS A 123 -9.11 -11.36 5.11
CA CYS A 123 -8.93 -9.92 5.02
C CYS A 123 -7.84 -9.42 5.97
N LEU A 124 -7.77 -9.93 7.21
CA LEU A 124 -6.80 -9.44 8.18
C LEU A 124 -5.36 -9.84 7.84
N PRO A 125 -5.05 -11.11 7.47
CA PRO A 125 -3.71 -11.45 7.00
C PRO A 125 -3.30 -10.69 5.73
N LEU A 126 -4.22 -10.52 4.77
CA LEU A 126 -3.92 -9.76 3.56
C LEU A 126 -3.62 -8.29 3.87
N TYR A 127 -4.46 -7.64 4.68
CA TYR A 127 -4.26 -6.27 5.12
C TYR A 127 -2.93 -6.11 5.89
N PHE A 128 -2.68 -6.99 6.86
CA PHE A 128 -1.45 -7.00 7.64
C PHE A 128 -0.21 -7.18 6.75
N SER A 129 -0.27 -8.06 5.76
CA SER A 129 0.84 -8.24 4.82
C SER A 129 1.18 -6.96 4.06
N GLY A 130 0.16 -6.20 3.65
CA GLY A 130 0.33 -4.90 3.02
C GLY A 130 0.94 -3.87 3.98
N VAL A 131 0.51 -3.85 5.24
CA VAL A 131 1.10 -2.96 6.27
C VAL A 131 2.59 -3.26 6.46
N MET A 132 2.95 -4.54 6.55
CA MET A 132 4.36 -4.95 6.64
C MET A 132 5.14 -4.56 5.39
N TRP A 133 4.54 -4.71 4.21
CA TRP A 133 5.16 -4.26 2.96
C TRP A 133 5.43 -2.75 2.95
N THR A 134 4.46 -1.94 3.40
CA THR A 134 4.64 -0.49 3.57
C THR A 134 5.74 -0.15 4.55
N LEU A 135 5.82 -0.84 5.68
CA LEU A 135 6.94 -0.69 6.61
C LEU A 135 8.29 -0.99 5.95
N ILE A 136 8.36 -1.93 5.00
CA ILE A 136 9.60 -2.22 4.29
C ILE A 136 10.00 -1.06 3.38
N TYR A 137 9.19 -0.77 2.36
CA TYR A 137 9.59 0.18 1.32
C TYR A 137 9.65 1.62 1.84
N ASP A 138 8.76 2.00 2.76
CA ASP A 138 8.67 3.39 3.22
C ASP A 138 9.73 3.70 4.29
N THR A 139 10.19 2.69 5.04
CA THR A 139 11.37 2.84 5.91
C THR A 139 12.64 3.00 5.07
N ILE A 140 12.78 2.25 3.97
CA ILE A 140 13.90 2.46 3.04
C ILE A 140 13.83 3.88 2.44
N TYR A 141 12.65 4.29 1.98
CA TYR A 141 12.43 5.62 1.43
C TYR A 141 12.80 6.74 2.43
N ALA A 142 12.42 6.58 3.71
CA ALA A 142 12.70 7.54 4.77
C ALA A 142 14.20 7.72 5.09
N HIS A 143 15.08 6.79 4.69
CA HIS A 143 16.53 7.00 4.83
C HIS A 143 17.08 8.11 3.93
N GLN A 144 16.34 8.51 2.88
CA GLN A 144 16.74 9.62 2.00
C GLN A 144 16.82 10.96 2.74
N ASP A 145 15.82 11.24 3.58
CA ASP A 145 15.69 12.54 4.25
C ASP A 145 16.12 12.49 5.72
N LYS A 146 16.70 11.38 6.19
CA LYS A 146 16.98 11.14 7.63
C LYS A 146 17.79 12.25 8.30
N LYS A 147 18.72 12.89 7.56
CA LYS A 147 19.54 13.99 8.09
C LYS A 147 18.69 15.24 8.29
N ASP A 148 17.95 15.63 7.26
CA ASP A 148 17.09 16.82 7.28
C ASP A 148 15.98 16.64 8.32
N ASP A 149 15.32 15.48 8.33
CA ASP A 149 14.28 15.12 9.31
C ASP A 149 14.76 15.26 10.75
N ALA A 150 15.97 14.77 11.05
CA ALA A 150 16.55 14.88 12.39
C ALA A 150 16.79 16.34 12.80
N LEU A 151 17.21 17.21 11.86
CA LEU A 151 17.46 18.62 12.13
C LEU A 151 16.16 19.40 12.44
N ILE A 152 15.06 19.05 11.78
CA ILE A 152 13.76 19.69 11.98
C ILE A 152 12.88 18.98 13.03
N GLY A 153 13.41 17.93 13.68
CA GLY A 153 12.73 17.20 14.75
C GLY A 153 11.60 16.27 14.27
N LEU A 154 11.57 15.90 12.99
CA LEU A 154 10.66 14.88 12.47
C LEU A 154 11.15 13.49 12.86
N LYS A 155 10.18 12.58 13.08
CA LYS A 155 10.43 11.21 13.52
C LYS A 155 10.10 10.25 12.39
N SER A 156 10.86 9.15 12.28
CA SER A 156 10.64 8.09 11.31
C SER A 156 11.21 6.76 11.80
N THR A 157 10.76 5.65 11.21
CA THR A 157 11.36 4.33 11.48
C THR A 157 12.82 4.26 11.06
N ALA A 158 13.24 5.02 10.05
CA ALA A 158 14.65 5.16 9.66
C ALA A 158 15.51 5.73 10.81
N LEU A 159 15.01 6.78 11.49
CA LEU A 159 15.67 7.36 12.66
C LEU A 159 15.62 6.46 13.90
N LEU A 160 14.56 5.66 14.03
CA LEU A 160 14.40 4.70 15.13
C LEU A 160 15.34 3.51 14.99
N PHE A 161 15.38 2.88 13.82
CA PHE A 161 16.13 1.64 13.60
C PHE A 161 17.60 1.88 13.30
N ARG A 162 17.96 3.01 12.69
CA ARG A 162 19.36 3.37 12.39
C ARG A 162 20.05 2.24 11.62
N GLU A 163 21.21 1.79 12.10
CA GLU A 163 21.99 0.68 11.52
C GLU A 163 21.27 -0.68 11.59
N ASN A 164 20.32 -0.84 12.51
CA ASN A 164 19.54 -2.08 12.63
C ASN A 164 18.41 -2.19 11.59
N THR A 165 18.29 -1.23 10.67
CA THR A 165 17.21 -1.18 9.66
C THR A 165 17.07 -2.51 8.93
N LYS A 166 18.15 -3.09 8.38
CA LYS A 166 18.05 -4.35 7.61
C LYS A 166 17.48 -5.51 8.43
N MET A 167 17.77 -5.57 9.73
CA MET A 167 17.22 -6.60 10.62
C MET A 167 15.70 -6.44 10.77
N TRP A 168 15.23 -5.22 11.04
CA TRP A 168 13.80 -4.91 11.14
C TRP A 168 13.07 -5.17 9.82
N LEU A 169 13.62 -4.72 8.69
CA LEU A 169 13.05 -4.97 7.37
C LEU A 169 12.94 -6.47 7.07
N SER A 170 13.92 -7.28 7.48
CA SER A 170 13.87 -8.74 7.31
C SER A 170 12.74 -9.36 8.14
N GLY A 171 12.54 -8.90 9.38
CA GLY A 171 11.42 -9.33 10.22
C GLY A 171 10.06 -8.99 9.59
N PHE A 172 9.91 -7.77 9.06
CA PHE A 172 8.71 -7.38 8.32
C PHE A 172 8.52 -8.20 7.04
N GLY A 173 9.61 -8.55 6.35
CA GLY A 173 9.58 -9.42 5.17
C GLY A 173 9.04 -10.81 5.50
N VAL A 174 9.52 -11.44 6.58
CA VAL A 174 9.00 -12.74 7.04
C VAL A 174 7.52 -12.63 7.42
N ALA A 175 7.14 -11.60 8.18
CA ALA A 175 5.77 -11.36 8.58
C ALA A 175 4.83 -11.14 7.38
N MET A 176 5.27 -10.37 6.38
CA MET A 176 4.56 -10.14 5.13
C MET A 176 4.32 -11.45 4.37
N LEU A 177 5.37 -12.24 4.14
CA LEU A 177 5.27 -13.50 3.39
C LEU A 177 4.42 -14.54 4.11
N GLY A 178 4.54 -14.63 5.43
CA GLY A 178 3.70 -15.51 6.24
C GLY A 178 2.22 -15.13 6.16
N ALA A 179 1.91 -13.84 6.24
CA ALA A 179 0.53 -13.37 6.17
C ALA A 179 -0.08 -13.48 4.76
N LEU A 180 0.71 -13.26 3.69
CA LEU A 180 0.29 -13.57 2.32
C LEU A 180 -0.02 -15.06 2.17
N SER A 181 0.88 -15.93 2.64
CA SER A 181 0.70 -17.38 2.55
C SER A 181 -0.55 -17.84 3.31
N LEU A 182 -0.82 -17.26 4.48
CA LEU A 182 -2.02 -17.53 5.27
C LEU A 182 -3.30 -17.06 4.55
N ALA A 183 -3.30 -15.85 3.97
CA ALA A 183 -4.44 -15.37 3.18
C ALA A 183 -4.70 -16.26 1.96
N GLY A 184 -3.63 -16.69 1.27
CA GLY A 184 -3.69 -17.62 0.14
C GLY A 184 -4.26 -18.97 0.53
N ALA A 185 -3.81 -19.54 1.65
CA ALA A 185 -4.31 -20.80 2.19
C ALA A 185 -5.81 -20.72 2.52
N ASN A 186 -6.23 -19.65 3.21
CA ASN A 186 -7.63 -19.42 3.58
C ASN A 186 -8.53 -19.14 2.36
N CYS A 187 -7.96 -18.72 1.23
CA CYS A 187 -8.67 -18.58 -0.05
C CYS A 187 -8.62 -19.82 -0.95
N GLY A 188 -7.90 -20.87 -0.55
CA GLY A 188 -7.61 -22.01 -1.41
C GLY A 188 -6.94 -21.58 -2.72
N GLN A 189 -5.89 -20.75 -2.63
CA GLN A 189 -5.07 -20.34 -3.76
C GLN A 189 -4.18 -21.49 -4.27
N THR A 190 -3.72 -21.36 -5.52
CA THR A 190 -3.05 -22.41 -6.27
C THR A 190 -1.54 -22.15 -6.43
N LEU A 191 -0.83 -23.07 -7.08
CA LEU A 191 0.64 -23.00 -7.24
C LEU A 191 1.16 -21.69 -7.88
N PRO A 192 0.54 -21.12 -8.94
CA PRO A 192 0.99 -19.84 -9.49
C PRO A 192 1.01 -18.69 -8.49
N TYR A 193 0.04 -18.65 -7.56
CA TYR A 193 0.02 -17.65 -6.49
C TYR A 193 1.23 -17.81 -5.55
N TYR A 194 1.49 -19.04 -5.08
CA TYR A 194 2.63 -19.30 -4.18
C TYR A 194 3.99 -19.10 -4.88
N ALA A 195 4.09 -19.39 -6.17
CA ALA A 195 5.27 -19.08 -6.98
C ALA A 195 5.53 -17.56 -7.02
N ALA A 196 4.48 -16.74 -7.16
CA ALA A 196 4.60 -15.29 -7.09
C ALA A 196 4.99 -14.80 -5.69
N VAL A 197 4.42 -15.38 -4.61
CA VAL A 197 4.83 -15.08 -3.23
C VAL A 197 6.32 -15.39 -3.01
N ALA A 198 6.82 -16.52 -3.52
CA ALA A 198 8.24 -16.86 -3.47
C ALA A 198 9.10 -15.86 -4.26
N ALA A 199 8.68 -15.47 -5.47
CA ALA A 199 9.37 -14.46 -6.28
C ALA A 199 9.43 -13.08 -5.58
N VAL A 200 8.35 -12.69 -4.91
CA VAL A 200 8.30 -11.49 -4.06
C VAL A 200 9.29 -11.60 -2.91
N GLY A 201 9.33 -12.75 -2.23
CA GLY A 201 10.29 -13.00 -1.15
C GLY A 201 11.74 -12.87 -1.63
N ALA A 202 12.09 -13.45 -2.78
CA ALA A 202 13.41 -13.32 -3.37
C ALA A 202 13.74 -11.87 -3.76
N HIS A 203 12.77 -11.14 -4.34
CA HIS A 203 12.94 -9.72 -4.70
C HIS A 203 13.17 -8.84 -3.46
N LEU A 204 12.38 -9.02 -2.40
CA LEU A 204 12.53 -8.27 -1.15
C LEU A 204 13.83 -8.63 -0.42
N ALA A 205 14.19 -9.91 -0.34
CA ALA A 205 15.44 -10.35 0.26
C ALA A 205 16.65 -9.70 -0.43
N ARG A 206 16.65 -9.66 -1.77
CA ARG A 206 17.69 -8.97 -2.54
C ARG A 206 17.69 -7.46 -2.27
N GLN A 207 16.53 -6.81 -2.23
CA GLN A 207 16.46 -5.37 -1.89
C GLN A 207 17.07 -5.10 -0.51
N ILE A 208 16.63 -5.84 0.52
CA ILE A 208 17.07 -5.64 1.92
C ILE A 208 18.56 -5.95 2.07
N TYR A 209 19.05 -6.99 1.40
CA TYR A 209 20.47 -7.34 1.44
C TYR A 209 21.33 -6.24 0.81
N THR A 210 20.94 -5.77 -0.38
CA THR A 210 21.76 -4.86 -1.19
C THR A 210 21.60 -3.38 -0.86
N VAL A 211 20.56 -2.97 -0.12
CA VAL A 211 20.32 -1.55 0.15
C VAL A 211 21.47 -0.92 0.95
N ASP A 212 21.93 0.24 0.51
CA ASP A 212 22.79 1.14 1.26
C ASP A 212 21.95 2.28 1.85
N ILE A 213 21.69 2.19 3.16
CA ILE A 213 20.87 3.17 3.90
C ILE A 213 21.57 4.53 4.07
N HIS A 214 22.82 4.68 3.65
CA HIS A 214 23.57 5.95 3.69
C HIS A 214 23.61 6.64 2.32
N ARG A 215 23.13 5.98 1.26
CA ARG A 215 23.09 6.52 -0.09
C ARG A 215 21.64 6.78 -0.51
N PRO A 216 21.17 8.04 -0.47
CA PRO A 216 19.79 8.40 -0.80
C PRO A 216 19.31 7.89 -2.16
N GLU A 217 20.17 7.93 -3.18
CA GLU A 217 19.85 7.41 -4.52
C GLU A 217 19.53 5.91 -4.50
N ASP A 218 20.31 5.09 -3.78
CA ASP A 218 20.04 3.65 -3.71
C ASP A 218 18.74 3.39 -2.94
N CYS A 219 18.47 4.17 -1.89
CA CYS A 219 17.18 4.12 -1.19
C CYS A 219 15.99 4.46 -2.12
N TRP A 220 16.13 5.46 -2.98
CA TRP A 220 15.14 5.77 -4.01
C TRP A 220 14.97 4.62 -5.00
N ASP A 221 16.06 4.05 -5.50
CA ASP A 221 16.02 2.95 -6.46
C ASP A 221 15.33 1.70 -5.87
N LYS A 222 15.62 1.35 -4.61
CA LYS A 222 14.91 0.26 -3.93
C LYS A 222 13.44 0.59 -3.72
N PHE A 223 13.12 1.79 -3.27
CA PHE A 223 11.73 2.24 -3.13
C PHE A 223 10.96 2.11 -4.45
N ALA A 224 11.50 2.67 -5.55
CA ALA A 224 10.89 2.61 -6.87
C ALA A 224 10.72 1.16 -7.38
N SER A 225 11.67 0.27 -7.04
CA SER A 225 11.60 -1.15 -7.41
C SER A 225 10.45 -1.92 -6.75
N ASN A 226 9.76 -1.35 -5.74
CA ASN A 226 8.59 -1.96 -5.12
C ASN A 226 7.36 -1.99 -6.05
N ARG A 227 7.34 -1.20 -7.14
CA ARG A 227 6.35 -1.40 -8.21
C ARG A 227 6.36 -2.86 -8.70
N THR A 228 7.54 -3.47 -8.80
CA THR A 228 7.69 -4.86 -9.24
C THR A 228 7.04 -5.84 -8.26
N THR A 229 7.10 -5.58 -6.94
CA THR A 229 6.42 -6.40 -5.93
C THR A 229 4.91 -6.45 -6.18
N GLY A 230 4.30 -5.28 -6.43
CA GLY A 230 2.86 -5.20 -6.75
C GLY A 230 2.50 -5.94 -8.04
N ILE A 231 3.32 -5.81 -9.08
CA ILE A 231 3.12 -6.51 -10.37
C ILE A 231 3.23 -8.03 -10.20
N LEU A 232 4.25 -8.53 -9.49
CA LEU A 232 4.44 -9.96 -9.24
C LEU A 232 3.24 -10.55 -8.50
N LEU A 233 2.80 -9.91 -7.42
CA LEU A 233 1.61 -10.36 -6.66
C LEU A 233 0.35 -10.34 -7.52
N PHE A 234 0.13 -9.26 -8.30
CA PHE A 234 -1.04 -9.16 -9.16
C PHE A 234 -1.09 -10.28 -10.20
N ILE A 235 0.03 -10.52 -10.91
CA ILE A 235 0.13 -11.61 -11.89
C ILE A 235 -0.09 -12.96 -11.22
N GLY A 236 0.50 -13.20 -10.05
CA GLY A 236 0.31 -14.43 -9.28
C GLY A 236 -1.14 -14.68 -8.88
N ILE A 237 -1.85 -13.65 -8.43
CA ILE A 237 -3.27 -13.72 -8.08
C ILE A 237 -4.11 -14.04 -9.34
N VAL A 238 -3.88 -13.35 -10.46
CA VAL A 238 -4.63 -13.58 -11.70
C VAL A 238 -4.40 -15.01 -12.22
N LEU A 239 -3.14 -15.42 -12.37
CA LEU A 239 -2.79 -16.76 -12.83
C LEU A 239 -3.28 -17.85 -11.86
N GLY A 240 -3.25 -17.57 -10.56
CA GLY A 240 -3.72 -18.50 -9.54
C GLY A 240 -5.21 -18.79 -9.68
N ASN A 241 -6.03 -17.75 -9.91
CA ASN A 241 -7.47 -17.91 -10.09
C ASN A 241 -7.81 -18.53 -11.46
N LEU A 242 -7.13 -18.15 -12.56
CA LEU A 242 -7.34 -18.78 -13.87
C LEU A 242 -7.00 -20.27 -13.85
N TRP A 243 -5.96 -20.66 -13.11
CA TRP A 243 -5.64 -22.07 -12.91
C TRP A 243 -6.75 -22.79 -12.15
N LYS A 244 -7.25 -22.17 -11.07
CA LYS A 244 -8.30 -22.74 -10.22
C LYS A 244 -9.58 -23.04 -11.02
N GLU A 245 -10.04 -22.09 -11.83
CA GLU A 245 -11.20 -22.26 -12.71
C GLU A 245 -11.02 -23.45 -13.66
N LYS A 246 -9.85 -23.57 -14.29
CA LYS A 246 -9.55 -24.68 -15.21
C LYS A 246 -9.58 -26.05 -14.53
N THR A 247 -9.06 -26.17 -13.31
CA THR A 247 -9.10 -27.42 -12.55
C THR A 247 -10.53 -27.80 -12.19
N GLU A 248 -11.33 -26.83 -11.71
CA GLU A 248 -12.75 -27.06 -11.37
C GLU A 248 -13.60 -27.45 -12.59
N GLU A 249 -13.30 -26.93 -13.78
CA GLU A 249 -13.94 -27.36 -15.03
C GLU A 249 -13.57 -28.80 -15.43
N THR A 250 -12.32 -29.22 -15.15
CA THR A 250 -11.81 -30.56 -15.51
C THR A 250 -12.34 -31.65 -14.56
N GLU A 251 -12.66 -31.30 -13.32
CA GLU A 251 -13.15 -32.23 -12.29
C GLU A 251 -14.67 -32.45 -12.29
N LYS A 252 -15.45 -31.66 -13.05
CA LYS A 252 -16.90 -31.94 -13.22
C LYS A 252 -17.09 -33.21 -14.08
N PRO A 253 -17.67 -34.30 -13.57
CA PRO A 253 -17.89 -35.52 -14.35
C PRO A 253 -18.84 -35.26 -15.53
N GLU A 254 -18.66 -35.96 -16.64
CA GLU A 254 -19.53 -35.95 -17.83
C GLU A 254 -20.97 -36.48 -17.60
N ASP A 255 -21.45 -36.54 -16.36
CA ASP A 255 -22.69 -37.22 -15.98
C ASP A 255 -23.98 -36.41 -16.21
N VAL A 256 -23.91 -35.34 -17.00
CA VAL A 256 -25.07 -34.50 -17.39
C VAL A 256 -25.34 -34.53 -18.90
N ARG A 257 -24.57 -35.31 -19.68
CA ARG A 257 -24.81 -35.49 -21.13
C ARG A 257 -25.54 -36.78 -21.51
N ALA A 258 -25.90 -37.63 -20.54
CA ALA A 258 -26.57 -38.91 -20.79
C ALA A 258 -28.08 -38.92 -20.50
N GLU A 259 -28.69 -37.80 -20.10
CA GLU A 259 -30.14 -37.66 -19.94
C GLU A 259 -30.69 -36.60 -20.91
N ASN A 260 -30.91 -36.99 -22.16
CA ASN A 260 -31.86 -36.39 -23.10
C ASN A 260 -32.23 -37.42 -24.17
#